data_AF-A0A2H2YLM6-F1
#
_entry.id   AF-A0A2H2YLM6-F1
#
_cell.length_a   1.000
_cell.length_b   1.000
_cell.length_c   1.000
_cell.angle_alpha   90.00
_cell.angle_beta   90.00
_cell.angle_gamma   90.00
#
_symmetry.space_group_name_H-M   'P 1'
#
loop_
_entity.id
_entity.type
_entity.pdbx_description
1 polymer ?
#
loop_
_entity_poly.entity_id
_entity_poly.type
_entity_poly.pdbx_seq_one_letter_code
_entity_poly.pdbx_strand_id
1 'polypeptide(L)'
;MELMLEAVALFALKLAHEENGGSPVLRDDPVMSSFEREVFGLLVRQGQLKAILLKIDECVVQALAAVGGADTVLGRELKRLSVDVSQTTRLEDLPPPLDALQYYLKAIQ
;
A
#
# COMPACT_ATOMS: atom_id res chain seq x y z
N MET A 1 -4.47 12.76 2.52
CA MET A 1 -3.53 11.65 2.80
C MET A 1 -4.23 10.30 2.75
N GLU A 2 -5.46 10.23 3.26
CA GLU A 2 -6.38 9.09 3.26
C GLU A 2 -6.57 8.45 1.88
N LEU A 3 -6.78 9.28 0.85
CA LEU A 3 -6.90 8.80 -0.54
C LEU A 3 -5.62 8.13 -1.06
N MET A 4 -4.45 8.61 -0.63
CA MET A 4 -3.15 8.04 -1.01
C MET A 4 -2.93 6.70 -0.30
N LEU A 5 -3.33 6.59 0.97
CA LEU A 5 -3.30 5.33 1.71
C LEU A 5 -4.23 4.27 1.09
N GLU A 6 -5.47 4.64 0.75
CA GLU A 6 -6.40 3.75 0.04
C GLU A 6 -5.83 3.33 -1.33
N ALA A 7 -5.24 4.27 -2.09
CA ALA A 7 -4.65 3.97 -3.39
C ALA A 7 -3.45 3.02 -3.29
N VAL A 8 -2.57 3.19 -2.31
CA VAL A 8 -1.46 2.26 -2.05
C VAL A 8 -1.98 0.87 -1.76
N ALA A 9 -2.98 0.74 -0.89
CA ALA A 9 -3.58 -0.56 -0.58
C ALA A 9 -4.22 -1.20 -1.82
N LEU A 10 -4.99 -0.42 -2.58
CA LEU A 10 -5.64 -0.89 -3.80
C LEU A 10 -4.63 -1.41 -4.84
N PHE A 11 -3.57 -0.66 -5.12
CA PHE A 11 -2.57 -1.08 -6.11
C PHE A 11 -1.75 -2.30 -5.64
N ALA A 12 -1.42 -2.36 -4.35
CA ALA A 12 -0.73 -3.51 -3.79
C ALA A 12 -1.58 -4.79 -3.83
N LEU A 13 -2.86 -4.69 -3.48
CA LEU A 13 -3.77 -5.83 -3.50
C LEU A 13 -4.15 -6.24 -4.93
N LYS A 14 -4.21 -5.29 -5.87
CA LYS A 14 -4.38 -5.58 -7.30
C LYS A 14 -3.31 -6.53 -7.83
N LEU A 15 -2.05 -6.27 -7.52
CA LEU A 15 -0.95 -7.16 -7.90
C LEU A 15 -1.14 -8.60 -7.40
N ALA A 16 -1.69 -8.75 -6.20
CA ALA A 16 -1.84 -10.06 -5.55
C ALA A 16 -3.08 -10.84 -5.99
N HIS A 17 -4.16 -10.15 -6.38
CA HIS A 17 -5.48 -10.76 -6.55
C HIS A 17 -6.07 -10.61 -7.95
N GLU A 18 -5.57 -9.68 -8.78
CA GLU A 18 -6.04 -9.49 -10.16
C GLU A 18 -4.97 -9.91 -11.17
N GLU A 19 -5.34 -10.72 -12.15
CA GLU A 19 -4.51 -10.97 -13.34
C GLU A 19 -4.59 -9.77 -14.31
N ASN A 20 -3.49 -9.49 -15.01
CA ASN A 20 -3.34 -8.35 -15.92
C ASN A 20 -4.57 -8.10 -16.81
N GLY A 21 -5.20 -6.92 -16.64
CA GLY A 21 -6.30 -6.44 -17.49
C GLY A 21 -7.73 -6.61 -16.92
N GLY A 22 -7.87 -7.11 -15.69
CA GLY A 22 -9.15 -7.17 -14.98
C GLY A 22 -9.72 -5.79 -14.62
N SER A 23 -11.04 -5.64 -14.75
CA SER A 23 -11.80 -4.49 -14.21
C SER A 23 -11.64 -4.41 -12.68
N PRO A 24 -11.86 -3.26 -12.02
CA PRO A 24 -11.54 -3.09 -10.60
C PRO A 24 -12.60 -3.81 -9.74
N VAL A 25 -12.46 -5.11 -9.58
CA VAL A 25 -13.31 -5.91 -8.69
C VAL A 25 -12.92 -5.64 -7.25
N LEU A 26 -11.62 -5.42 -7.00
CA LEU A 26 -11.10 -5.31 -5.64
C LEU A 26 -11.67 -4.16 -4.83
N ARG A 27 -12.07 -3.04 -5.46
CA ARG A 27 -12.57 -1.89 -4.68
C ARG A 27 -13.80 -2.25 -3.85
N ASP A 28 -14.67 -3.10 -4.39
CA ASP A 28 -15.89 -3.56 -3.72
C ASP A 28 -15.71 -4.95 -3.07
N ASP A 29 -14.49 -5.51 -3.12
CA ASP A 29 -14.18 -6.82 -2.55
C ASP A 29 -14.03 -6.73 -1.02
N PRO A 30 -14.54 -7.70 -0.24
CA PRO A 30 -14.36 -7.75 1.21
C PRO A 30 -12.90 -7.61 1.69
N VAL A 31 -11.91 -8.00 0.88
CA VAL A 31 -10.49 -7.81 1.17
C VAL A 31 -10.13 -6.31 1.35
N MET A 32 -10.78 -5.41 0.60
CA MET A 32 -10.53 -3.96 0.71
C MET A 32 -11.21 -3.31 1.93
N SER A 33 -12.18 -3.96 2.58
CA SER A 33 -12.96 -3.37 3.68
C SER A 33 -12.11 -2.82 4.84
N SER A 34 -10.91 -3.38 5.04
CA SER A 34 -9.95 -2.97 6.07
C SER A 34 -8.98 -1.86 5.62
N PHE A 35 -9.05 -1.45 4.36
CA PHE A 35 -8.14 -0.53 3.69
C PHE A 35 -8.86 0.60 2.94
N GLU A 36 -10.16 0.76 3.19
CA GLU A 36 -10.94 1.87 2.66
C GLU A 36 -10.47 3.22 3.21
N ARG A 37 -10.73 4.28 2.44
CA ARG A 37 -10.42 5.65 2.82
C ARG A 37 -10.97 6.02 4.19
N GLU A 38 -12.17 5.56 4.54
CA GLU A 38 -12.84 5.84 5.80
C GLU A 38 -12.10 5.22 6.99
N VAL A 39 -11.58 4.00 6.82
CA VAL A 39 -10.75 3.30 7.83
C VAL A 39 -9.45 4.07 8.04
N PHE A 40 -8.73 4.39 6.97
CA PHE A 40 -7.52 5.20 7.06
C PHE A 40 -7.78 6.59 7.64
N GLY A 41 -8.88 7.23 7.26
CA GLY A 41 -9.27 8.54 7.76
C GLY A 41 -9.51 8.56 9.27
N LEU A 42 -10.02 7.47 9.85
CA LEU A 42 -10.12 7.35 11.31
C LEU A 42 -8.73 7.29 11.96
N LEU A 43 -7.82 6.47 11.43
CA LEU A 43 -6.45 6.34 11.96
C LEU A 43 -5.67 7.65 11.85
N VAL A 44 -5.81 8.37 10.73
CA VAL A 44 -5.19 9.69 10.51
C VAL A 44 -5.69 10.69 11.54
N ARG A 45 -7.01 10.81 11.75
CA ARG A 45 -7.60 11.74 12.73
C ARG A 45 -7.18 11.43 14.17
N GLN A 46 -6.94 10.16 14.48
CA GLN A 46 -6.48 9.72 15.80
C GLN A 46 -4.95 9.75 15.97
N GLY A 47 -4.20 10.13 14.93
CA GLY A 47 -2.74 10.14 14.96
C GLY A 47 -2.12 8.74 15.09
N GLN A 48 -2.83 7.68 14.70
CA GLN A 48 -2.38 6.29 14.85
C GLN A 48 -1.37 5.88 13.76
N LEU A 49 -0.20 6.52 13.74
CA LEU A 49 0.84 6.24 12.74
C LEU A 49 1.22 4.76 12.69
N LYS A 50 1.43 4.10 13.83
CA LYS A 50 1.80 2.68 13.88
C LYS A 50 0.74 1.77 13.22
N ALA A 51 -0.54 2.06 13.41
CA ALA A 51 -1.61 1.29 12.79
C ALA A 51 -1.67 1.52 11.28
N ILE A 52 -1.41 2.74 10.82
CA ILE A 52 -1.30 3.06 9.39
C ILE A 52 -0.13 2.29 8.77
N LEU A 53 1.06 2.36 9.37
CA LEU A 53 2.25 1.65 8.87
C LEU A 53 2.03 0.13 8.81
N LEU A 54 1.39 -0.45 9.83
CA LEU A 54 1.05 -1.87 9.85
C LEU A 54 0.14 -2.26 8.67
N LYS A 55 -0.92 -1.50 8.43
CA LYS A 55 -1.83 -1.75 7.30
C LYS A 55 -1.15 -1.64 5.94
N ILE A 56 -0.23 -0.68 5.79
CA ILE A 56 0.55 -0.57 4.56
C ILE A 56 1.49 -1.76 4.39
N ASP A 57 2.13 -2.23 5.47
CA ASP A 57 2.99 -3.42 5.44
C ASP A 57 2.19 -4.68 5.06
N GLU A 58 0.99 -4.87 5.60
CA GLU A 58 0.08 -5.98 5.25
C GLU A 58 -0.21 -6.04 3.73
N CYS A 59 -0.41 -4.89 3.10
CA CYS A 59 -0.61 -4.80 1.65
C CYS A 59 0.69 -5.06 0.88
N VAL A 60 1.80 -4.47 1.32
CA VAL A 60 3.11 -4.63 0.66
C VAL A 60 3.59 -6.08 0.70
N VAL A 61 3.38 -6.81 1.79
CA VAL A 61 3.76 -8.23 1.90
C VAL A 61 3.08 -9.07 0.82
N GLN A 62 1.80 -8.80 0.54
CA GLN A 62 1.06 -9.47 -0.53
C GLN A 62 1.57 -9.08 -1.92
N ALA A 63 1.80 -7.79 -2.16
CA ALA A 63 2.39 -7.31 -3.42
C ALA A 63 3.80 -7.89 -3.66
N LEU A 64 4.62 -8.01 -2.62
CA LEU A 64 5.94 -8.64 -2.69
C LEU A 64 5.85 -10.10 -3.12
N ALA A 65 4.90 -10.85 -2.55
CA ALA A 65 4.67 -12.24 -2.96
C ALA A 65 4.27 -12.32 -4.45
N ALA A 66 3.40 -11.41 -4.91
CA ALA A 66 2.92 -11.37 -6.28
C ALA A 66 4.03 -11.11 -7.31
N VAL A 67 5.00 -10.25 -6.98
CA VAL A 67 6.14 -9.94 -7.87
C VAL A 67 7.31 -10.92 -7.74
N GLY A 68 7.08 -12.09 -7.14
CA GLY A 68 8.08 -13.16 -6.99
C GLY A 68 9.04 -12.99 -5.81
N GLY A 69 8.72 -12.12 -4.85
CA GLY A 69 9.49 -11.88 -3.63
C GLY A 69 10.56 -10.80 -3.77
N ALA A 70 11.21 -10.49 -2.64
CA ALA A 70 12.17 -9.38 -2.54
C ALA A 70 13.48 -9.59 -3.33
N ASP A 71 13.74 -10.78 -3.86
CA ASP A 71 14.93 -11.09 -4.66
C ASP A 71 14.77 -10.77 -6.15
N THR A 72 13.56 -10.43 -6.60
CA THR A 72 13.36 -9.93 -7.97
C THR A 72 13.75 -8.47 -8.09
N VAL A 73 13.95 -7.98 -9.32
CA VAL A 73 14.22 -6.54 -9.55
C VAL A 73 13.07 -5.69 -9.02
N LEU A 74 11.82 -6.12 -9.27
CA LEU A 74 10.64 -5.38 -8.82
C LEU A 74 10.46 -5.46 -7.30
N GLY A 75 10.63 -6.66 -6.72
CA GLY A 75 10.49 -6.86 -5.29
C GLY A 75 11.54 -6.14 -4.46
N ARG A 76 12.78 -6.01 -4.95
CA ARG A 76 13.82 -5.23 -4.25
C ARG A 76 13.42 -3.76 -4.11
N GLU A 77 12.95 -3.15 -5.20
CA GLU A 77 12.55 -1.73 -5.17
C GLU A 77 11.28 -1.52 -4.34
N LEU A 78 10.30 -2.43 -4.45
CA LEU A 78 9.12 -2.42 -3.57
C LEU A 78 9.52 -2.49 -2.09
N LYS A 79 10.45 -3.38 -1.73
CA LYS A 79 10.93 -3.52 -0.35
C LYS A 79 11.65 -2.26 0.11
N ARG A 80 12.49 -1.65 -0.74
CA ARG A 80 13.19 -0.40 -0.43
C ARG A 80 12.21 0.73 -0.12
N LEU A 81 11.21 0.95 -0.99
CA LEU A 81 10.19 1.98 -0.79
C LEU A 81 9.32 1.71 0.45
N SER A 82 8.99 0.45 0.72
CA SER A 82 8.30 0.06 1.95
C SER A 82 9.12 0.34 3.20
N VAL A 83 10.44 0.15 3.15
CA VAL A 83 11.34 0.53 4.26
C VAL A 83 11.29 2.03 4.49
N ASP A 84 11.35 2.86 3.44
CA ASP A 84 11.25 4.32 3.55
C ASP A 84 9.95 4.75 4.24
N VAL A 85 8.81 4.12 3.90
CA VAL A 85 7.52 4.34 4.58
C VAL A 85 7.60 3.91 6.05
N SER A 86 8.09 2.71 6.35
CA SER A 86 8.15 2.16 7.71
C SER A 86 9.06 2.94 8.67
N GLN A 87 10.06 3.64 8.14
CA GLN A 87 10.99 4.47 8.91
C GLN A 87 10.42 5.85 9.25
N THR A 88 9.24 6.20 8.73
CA THR A 88 8.56 7.45 9.06
C THR A 88 8.16 7.46 10.54
N THR A 89 8.56 8.52 11.27
CA THR A 89 8.29 8.64 12.71
C THR A 89 7.19 9.65 13.04
N ARG A 90 6.76 10.45 12.07
CA ARG A 90 5.74 11.49 12.21
C ARG A 90 4.75 11.42 11.05
N LEU A 91 3.48 11.68 11.33
CA LEU A 91 2.41 11.50 10.35
C LEU A 91 2.51 12.50 9.18
N GLU A 92 2.98 13.70 9.46
CA GLU A 92 3.25 14.77 8.51
C GLU A 92 4.39 14.47 7.52
N ASP A 93 5.30 13.57 7.90
CA ASP A 93 6.45 13.17 7.06
C ASP A 93 6.11 11.94 6.18
N LEU A 94 4.93 11.35 6.37
CA LEU A 94 4.45 10.17 5.66
C LEU A 94 4.07 10.39 4.18
N PRO A 95 3.55 11.56 3.74
CA PRO A 95 3.12 11.74 2.36
C PRO A 95 4.21 11.52 1.30
N PRO A 96 5.45 12.05 1.43
CA PRO A 96 6.49 11.82 0.41
C PRO A 96 6.85 10.33 0.18
N PRO A 97 7.16 9.50 1.20
CA PRO A 97 7.44 8.09 0.96
C PRO A 97 6.21 7.29 0.50
N LEU A 98 4.99 7.66 0.94
CA LEU A 98 3.76 7.06 0.43
C LEU A 98 3.53 7.35 -1.05
N ASP A 99 3.81 8.58 -1.50
CA ASP A 99 3.66 8.97 -2.90
C ASP A 99 4.59 8.13 -3.79
N ALA A 100 5.85 7.99 -3.39
CA ALA A 100 6.82 7.14 -4.09
C ALA A 100 6.38 5.67 -4.16
N LEU A 101 5.91 5.11 -3.04
CA LEU A 101 5.37 3.75 -2.99
C LEU A 101 4.13 3.60 -3.87
N GLN A 102 3.20 4.56 -3.84
CA GLN A 102 2.00 4.57 -4.66
C GLN A 102 2.33 4.60 -6.15
N TYR A 103 3.24 5.48 -6.57
CA TYR A 103 3.67 5.58 -7.96
C TYR A 103 4.30 4.29 -8.44
N TYR A 104 5.14 3.66 -7.62
CA TYR A 104 5.78 2.41 -7.96
C TYR A 104 4.78 1.27 -8.11
N LEU A 105 3.91 1.07 -7.12
CA LEU A 105 2.84 0.05 -7.17
C LEU A 105 1.92 0.24 -8.39
N LYS A 106 1.57 1.50 -8.71
CA LYS A 106 0.77 1.82 -9.90
C LYS A 106 1.48 1.49 -11.22
N ALA A 107 2.80 1.56 -11.25
CA ALA A 107 3.59 1.33 -12.46
C ALA A 107 3.83 -0.17 -12.74
N ILE A 108 3.70 -1.02 -11.71
CA ILE A 108 3.97 -2.45 -11.81
C ILE A 108 2.69 -3.31 -11.79
N GLN A 109 1.53 -2.72 -11.47
CA GLN A 109 0.20 -3.37 -11.59
C GLN A 109 -0.28 -3.49 -13.04
#